data_AF-A0A843F761-F1
#
_entry.id   AF-A0A843F761-F1
#
_cell.length_a   1.000
_cell.length_b   1.000
_cell.length_c   1.000
_cell.angle_alpha   90.00
_cell.angle_beta   90.00
_cell.angle_gamma   90.00
#
_symmetry.space_group_name_H-M   'P 1'
#
loop_
_entity.id
_entity.type
_entity.pdbx_description
1 polymer ?
#
loop_
_entity_poly.entity_id
_entity_poly.type
_entity_poly.pdbx_seq_one_letter_code
_entity_poly.pdbx_strand_id
1 'polypeptide(L)'
;THPYTSQMVGREAGSAIFNENKHLGISVNLNTPDKTFYIEIRNNKGYVFDEYIPCPGGLPMGTQGRVLAKLDGPRGVLSAWMMMKRGCRVWVDSDDETLNLYDPALRVIGPDDEELLHNKEILGHVMGMSIAQFDASALIGRLPTFTPTIGMTDAEVDDMLMRVKTSTF
;
A
#
# COMPACT_ATOMS: atom_id res chain seq x y z
N THR A 1 27.11 11.76 12.96
CA THR A 1 27.73 12.09 11.65
C THR A 1 28.96 11.23 11.46
N HIS A 2 29.19 10.74 10.24
CA HIS A 2 30.35 9.90 9.92
C HIS A 2 31.48 10.71 9.27
N PRO A 3 32.75 10.31 9.46
CA PRO A 3 33.90 10.97 8.82
C PRO A 3 34.08 10.59 7.34
N TYR A 4 33.15 9.83 6.76
CA TYR A 4 33.19 9.34 5.38
C TYR A 4 31.88 9.67 4.65
N THR A 5 31.97 9.77 3.32
CA THR A 5 30.81 10.01 2.45
C THR A 5 30.26 8.70 1.89
N SER A 6 29.04 8.73 1.35
CA SER A 6 28.45 7.59 0.63
C SER A 6 29.31 7.13 -0.55
N GLN A 7 29.96 8.06 -1.25
CA GLN A 7 30.87 7.74 -2.35
C GLN A 7 32.14 7.01 -1.88
N MET A 8 32.69 7.35 -0.72
CA MET A 8 33.84 6.64 -0.14
C MET A 8 33.48 5.21 0.22
N VAL A 9 32.31 5.02 0.84
CA VAL A 9 31.78 3.70 1.19
C VAL A 9 31.53 2.87 -0.08
N GLY A 10 30.86 3.44 -1.07
CA GLY A 10 30.58 2.77 -2.34
C GLY A 10 31.85 2.36 -3.08
N ARG A 11 32.91 3.19 -3.05
CA ARG A 11 34.22 2.84 -3.60
C ARG A 11 34.85 1.67 -2.85
N GLU A 12 34.95 1.75 -1.52
CA GLU A 12 35.61 0.73 -0.71
C GLU A 12 34.90 -0.63 -0.84
N ALA A 13 33.58 -0.64 -0.69
CA ALA A 13 32.78 -1.85 -0.83
C ALA A 13 32.83 -2.42 -2.26
N GLY A 14 32.70 -1.55 -3.28
CA GLY A 14 32.81 -1.96 -4.68
C GLY A 14 34.19 -2.55 -5.00
N SER A 15 35.27 -1.96 -4.48
CA SER A 15 36.64 -2.49 -4.61
C SER A 15 36.80 -3.85 -3.92
N ALA A 16 36.26 -4.03 -2.72
CA ALA A 16 36.30 -5.32 -2.02
C ALA A 16 35.57 -6.41 -2.83
N ILE A 17 34.35 -6.13 -3.29
CA ILE A 17 33.55 -7.06 -4.13
C ILE A 17 34.29 -7.38 -5.43
N PHE A 18 34.82 -6.36 -6.12
CA PHE A 18 35.54 -6.54 -7.37
C PHE A 18 36.80 -7.39 -7.21
N ASN A 19 37.63 -7.09 -6.22
CA ASN A 19 38.91 -7.76 -6.01
C ASN A 19 38.74 -9.25 -5.71
N GLU A 20 37.73 -9.61 -4.92
CA GLU A 20 37.45 -11.00 -4.56
C GLU A 20 36.87 -11.80 -5.75
N ASN A 21 36.11 -11.13 -6.61
CA ASN A 21 35.39 -11.77 -7.72
C ASN A 21 36.05 -11.55 -9.10
N LYS A 22 37.24 -10.95 -9.17
CA LYS A 22 37.95 -10.67 -10.44
C LYS A 22 38.13 -11.90 -11.33
N HIS A 23 38.24 -13.08 -10.73
CA HIS A 23 38.41 -14.35 -11.41
C HIS A 23 37.18 -14.79 -12.22
N LEU A 24 36.02 -14.17 -11.97
CA LEU A 24 34.77 -14.37 -12.69
C LEU A 24 34.61 -13.45 -13.91
N GLY A 25 35.58 -12.56 -14.18
CA GLY A 25 35.50 -11.64 -15.32
C GLY A 25 34.47 -10.52 -15.16
N ILE A 26 34.06 -10.21 -13.93
CA ILE A 26 33.08 -9.15 -13.65
C ILE A 26 33.64 -7.75 -13.93
N SER A 27 32.74 -6.79 -14.11
CA SER A 27 33.08 -5.36 -14.28
C SER A 27 32.07 -4.48 -13.54
N VAL A 28 32.45 -3.22 -13.27
CA VAL A 28 31.56 -2.25 -12.63
C VAL A 28 30.79 -1.48 -13.70
N ASN A 29 29.46 -1.57 -13.66
CA ASN A 29 28.56 -0.79 -14.52
C ASN A 29 27.63 0.07 -13.63
N LEU A 30 27.78 1.40 -13.70
CA LEU A 30 26.97 2.34 -12.91
C LEU A 30 25.64 2.74 -13.61
N ASN A 31 25.44 2.34 -14.86
CA ASN A 31 24.25 2.67 -15.64
C ASN A 31 23.22 1.54 -15.61
N THR A 32 23.65 0.32 -15.91
CA THR A 32 22.79 -0.87 -16.04
C THR A 32 23.47 -2.10 -15.43
N PRO A 33 23.63 -2.16 -14.09
CA PRO A 33 24.23 -3.30 -13.42
C PRO A 33 23.32 -4.54 -13.46
N ASP A 34 23.91 -5.73 -13.62
CA ASP A 34 23.19 -7.00 -13.44
C ASP A 34 22.86 -7.26 -11.96
N LYS A 35 23.71 -6.75 -11.06
CA LYS A 35 23.54 -6.84 -9.61
C LYS A 35 23.93 -5.55 -8.93
N THR A 36 23.04 -5.04 -8.08
CA THR A 36 23.29 -3.86 -7.25
C THR A 36 23.35 -4.28 -5.79
N PHE A 37 24.37 -3.82 -5.08
CA PHE A 37 24.46 -3.95 -3.63
C PHE A 37 24.21 -2.61 -2.99
N TYR A 38 23.36 -2.61 -1.97
CA TYR A 38 23.00 -1.43 -1.19
C TYR A 38 23.61 -1.55 0.19
N ILE A 39 24.09 -0.41 0.70
CA ILE A 39 24.69 -0.32 2.02
C ILE A 39 24.01 0.81 2.76
N GLU A 40 23.38 0.50 3.88
CA GLU A 40 22.81 1.48 4.79
C GLU A 40 23.62 1.53 6.07
N ILE A 41 24.13 2.72 6.40
CA ILE A 41 24.91 2.95 7.63
C ILE A 41 24.08 3.82 8.57
N ARG A 42 23.77 3.26 9.75
CA ARG A 42 23.08 3.96 10.82
C ARG A 42 23.87 3.84 12.11
N ASN A 43 24.36 4.97 12.63
CA ASN A 43 25.21 5.01 13.82
C ASN A 43 26.39 4.04 13.67
N ASN A 44 26.61 3.11 14.60
CA ASN A 44 27.69 2.14 14.55
C ASN A 44 27.35 0.83 13.82
N LYS A 45 26.27 0.78 13.02
CA LYS A 45 25.83 -0.42 12.30
C LYS A 45 25.77 -0.18 10.79
N GLY A 46 26.22 -1.17 10.02
CA GLY A 46 26.07 -1.23 8.57
C GLY A 46 25.18 -2.41 8.19
N TYR A 47 24.24 -2.19 7.28
CA TYR A 47 23.35 -3.18 6.70
C TYR A 47 23.69 -3.31 5.22
N VAL A 48 23.86 -4.54 4.74
CA VAL A 48 24.13 -4.84 3.33
C VAL A 48 23.00 -5.69 2.80
N PHE A 49 22.46 -5.32 1.65
CA PHE A 49 21.35 -6.02 1.01
C PHE A 49 21.40 -5.76 -0.51
N ASP A 50 20.68 -6.56 -1.28
CA ASP A 50 20.76 -6.57 -2.74
C ASP A 50 19.40 -6.38 -3.43
N GLU A 51 18.31 -6.35 -2.67
CA GLU A 51 16.97 -6.13 -3.17
C GLU A 51 16.17 -5.14 -2.32
N TYR A 52 15.34 -4.35 -2.99
CA TYR A 52 14.22 -3.67 -2.34
C TYR A 52 12.97 -4.40 -2.77
N ILE A 53 12.22 -4.90 -1.80
CA ILE A 53 10.97 -5.57 -2.13
C ILE A 53 9.86 -4.50 -2.15
N PRO A 54 9.24 -4.24 -3.32
CA PRO A 54 8.26 -3.18 -3.44
C PRO A 54 6.98 -3.56 -2.71
N CYS A 55 6.67 -2.81 -1.64
CA CYS A 55 5.39 -2.91 -0.96
C CYS A 55 4.37 -1.93 -1.56
N PRO A 56 3.08 -2.09 -1.24
CA PRO A 56 2.02 -1.17 -1.68
C PRO A 56 2.22 0.31 -1.29
N GLY A 57 3.03 0.59 -0.27
CA GLY A 57 3.26 1.95 0.24
C GLY A 57 1.98 2.57 0.81
N GLY A 58 1.84 3.89 0.68
CA GLY A 58 0.69 4.64 1.23
C GLY A 58 0.97 5.27 2.58
N LEU A 59 -0.09 5.62 3.31
CA LEU A 59 -0.01 6.22 4.65
C LEU A 59 -0.23 5.16 5.74
N PRO A 60 0.39 5.31 6.92
CA PRO A 60 0.17 4.39 8.02
C PRO A 60 -1.32 4.32 8.38
N MET A 61 -1.84 3.09 8.49
CA MET A 61 -3.25 2.84 8.73
C MET A 61 -3.73 3.45 10.06
N GLY A 62 -4.89 4.10 10.04
CA GLY A 62 -5.49 4.79 11.19
C GLY A 62 -5.06 6.25 11.36
N THR A 63 -4.02 6.72 10.65
CA THR A 63 -3.58 8.13 10.75
C THR A 63 -4.57 9.12 10.16
N GLN A 64 -5.47 8.67 9.27
CA GLN A 64 -6.50 9.50 8.63
C GLN A 64 -7.91 9.15 9.13
N GLY A 65 -8.05 8.63 10.35
CA GLY A 65 -9.36 8.33 10.93
C GLY A 65 -10.01 7.06 10.37
N ARG A 66 -11.35 6.97 10.49
CA ARG A 66 -12.11 5.76 10.16
C ARG A 66 -13.15 6.03 9.08
N VAL A 67 -13.43 5.03 8.25
CA VAL A 67 -14.49 5.07 7.22
C VAL A 67 -15.26 3.76 7.21
N LEU A 68 -16.50 3.81 6.72
CA LEU A 68 -17.39 2.66 6.57
C LEU A 68 -17.44 2.26 5.10
N ALA A 69 -17.03 1.05 4.75
CA ALA A 69 -17.05 0.57 3.38
C ALA A 69 -18.14 -0.48 3.16
N LYS A 70 -18.81 -0.37 2.01
CA LYS A 70 -19.70 -1.41 1.49
C LYS A 70 -18.93 -2.27 0.49
N LEU A 71 -18.88 -3.57 0.69
CA LEU A 71 -18.14 -4.52 -0.15
C LEU A 71 -19.05 -5.18 -1.19
N ASP A 72 -19.75 -4.39 -1.99
CA ASP A 72 -20.66 -4.86 -3.05
C ASP A 72 -19.94 -5.33 -4.32
N GLY A 73 -18.98 -6.25 -4.14
CA GLY A 73 -18.19 -6.85 -5.20
C GLY A 73 -16.76 -6.30 -5.32
N PRO A 74 -16.02 -6.67 -6.40
CA PRO A 74 -14.59 -6.35 -6.56
C PRO A 74 -14.27 -4.86 -6.43
N ARG A 75 -15.16 -4.00 -6.94
CA ARG A 75 -15.00 -2.54 -6.91
C ARG A 75 -15.13 -1.96 -5.51
N GLY A 76 -16.05 -2.50 -4.69
CA GLY A 76 -16.20 -2.11 -3.28
C GLY A 76 -14.96 -2.49 -2.47
N VAL A 77 -14.46 -3.72 -2.66
CA VAL A 77 -13.21 -4.20 -2.05
C VAL A 77 -12.02 -3.33 -2.45
N LEU A 78 -11.86 -3.03 -3.74
CA LEU A 78 -10.77 -2.16 -4.20
C LEU A 78 -10.91 -0.73 -3.63
N SER A 79 -12.12 -0.18 -3.57
CA SER A 79 -12.38 1.14 -2.98
C SER A 79 -12.00 1.19 -1.50
N ALA A 80 -12.38 0.17 -0.72
CA ALA A 80 -11.99 0.01 0.67
C ALA A 80 -10.46 -0.03 0.81
N TRP A 81 -9.79 -0.86 0.02
CA TRP A 81 -8.32 -0.97 0.03
C TRP A 81 -7.64 0.36 -0.33
N MET A 82 -8.15 1.10 -1.33
CA MET A 82 -7.61 2.41 -1.69
C MET A 82 -7.72 3.42 -0.54
N MET A 83 -8.78 3.33 0.29
CA MET A 83 -8.90 4.14 1.50
C MET A 83 -7.94 3.67 2.61
N MET A 84 -7.72 2.36 2.77
CA MET A 84 -6.66 1.84 3.66
C MET A 84 -5.29 2.38 3.28
N LYS A 85 -4.96 2.38 1.97
CA LYS A 85 -3.71 2.94 1.43
C LYS A 85 -3.55 4.44 1.69
N ARG A 86 -4.67 5.15 1.89
CA ARG A 86 -4.68 6.56 2.31
C ARG A 86 -4.68 6.72 3.83
N GLY A 87 -4.38 5.67 4.60
CA GLY A 87 -4.22 5.74 6.05
C GLY A 87 -5.54 5.74 6.82
N CYS A 88 -6.67 5.47 6.18
CA CYS A 88 -7.94 5.27 6.89
C CYS A 88 -7.99 3.85 7.46
N ARG A 89 -8.55 3.68 8.65
CA ARG A 89 -9.01 2.35 9.10
C ARG A 89 -10.41 2.14 8.53
N VAL A 90 -10.60 1.01 7.84
CA VAL A 90 -11.88 0.71 7.19
C VAL A 90 -12.63 -0.31 8.03
N TRP A 91 -13.90 -0.03 8.28
CA TRP A 91 -14.84 -1.01 8.79
C TRP A 91 -15.79 -1.39 7.67
N VAL A 92 -16.12 -2.68 7.57
CA VAL A 92 -16.76 -3.27 6.40
C VAL A 92 -18.08 -3.93 6.77
N ASP A 93 -19.02 -4.05 5.83
CA ASP A 93 -20.31 -4.72 6.04
C ASP A 93 -20.25 -6.25 5.90
N SER A 94 -19.16 -6.78 5.33
CA SER A 94 -18.88 -8.21 5.21
C SER A 94 -17.38 -8.47 5.28
N ASP A 95 -17.00 -9.72 5.58
CA ASP A 95 -15.59 -10.12 5.60
C ASP A 95 -15.00 -10.24 4.18
N ASP A 96 -13.70 -9.96 4.01
CA ASP A 96 -13.00 -10.09 2.73
C ASP A 96 -11.54 -10.51 2.91
N GLU A 97 -11.16 -11.59 2.24
CA GLU A 97 -9.81 -12.18 2.32
C GLU A 97 -8.73 -11.20 1.85
N THR A 98 -9.01 -10.37 0.83
CA THR A 98 -8.03 -9.42 0.29
C THR A 98 -7.72 -8.35 1.32
N LEU A 99 -8.73 -7.80 2.00
CA LEU A 99 -8.54 -6.76 3.01
C LEU A 99 -7.87 -7.32 4.27
N ASN A 100 -8.16 -8.56 4.66
CA ASN A 100 -7.54 -9.23 5.80
C ASN A 100 -6.01 -9.40 5.66
N LEU A 101 -5.49 -9.48 4.44
CA LEU A 101 -4.04 -9.47 4.18
C LEU A 101 -3.37 -8.18 4.70
N TYR A 102 -4.12 -7.08 4.76
CA TYR A 102 -3.62 -5.75 5.12
C TYR A 102 -4.02 -5.31 6.53
N ASP A 103 -5.19 -5.72 7.02
CA ASP A 103 -5.63 -5.54 8.40
C ASP A 103 -6.12 -6.89 8.96
N PRO A 104 -5.27 -7.68 9.62
CA PRO A 104 -5.68 -8.94 10.24
C PRO A 104 -6.72 -8.77 11.35
N ALA A 105 -7.00 -7.54 11.80
CA ALA A 105 -8.03 -7.19 12.75
C ALA A 105 -9.18 -6.42 12.08
N LEU A 106 -9.42 -6.67 10.78
CA LEU A 106 -10.51 -6.08 10.02
C LEU A 106 -11.83 -6.22 10.77
N ARG A 107 -12.48 -5.08 11.04
CA ARG A 107 -13.76 -5.07 11.75
C ARG A 107 -14.90 -5.17 10.75
N VAL A 108 -15.64 -6.27 10.83
CA VAL A 108 -16.95 -6.42 10.20
C VAL A 108 -18.02 -5.80 11.11
N ILE A 109 -18.88 -4.99 10.53
CA ILE A 109 -19.99 -4.30 11.19
C ILE A 109 -21.24 -5.17 11.10
N GLY A 110 -21.88 -5.38 12.25
CA GLY A 110 -23.12 -6.13 12.35
C GLY A 110 -24.37 -5.27 12.16
N PRO A 111 -25.56 -5.89 12.11
CA PRO A 111 -26.84 -5.18 12.00
C PRO A 111 -27.10 -4.19 13.14
N ASP A 112 -26.56 -4.46 14.33
CA ASP A 112 -26.79 -3.66 15.55
C ASP A 112 -25.88 -2.43 15.66
N ASP A 113 -24.94 -2.25 14.73
CA ASP A 113 -23.96 -1.17 14.75
C ASP A 113 -24.50 0.15 14.13
N GLU A 114 -25.82 0.32 13.97
CA GLU A 114 -26.43 1.54 13.42
C GLU A 114 -26.00 2.81 14.18
N GLU A 115 -25.72 2.70 15.48
CA GLU A 115 -25.21 3.79 16.31
C GLU A 115 -23.85 4.33 15.82
N LEU A 116 -23.05 3.53 15.10
CA LEU A 116 -21.77 3.94 14.54
C LEU A 116 -21.92 5.03 13.47
N LEU A 117 -23.08 5.13 12.81
CA LEU A 117 -23.38 6.22 11.88
C LEU A 117 -23.41 7.58 12.58
N HIS A 118 -23.64 7.59 13.90
CA HIS A 118 -23.60 8.80 14.74
C HIS A 118 -22.23 9.02 15.39
N ASN A 119 -21.29 8.09 15.24
CA ASN A 119 -19.96 8.20 15.81
C ASN A 119 -19.16 9.28 15.07
N LYS A 120 -18.73 10.30 15.82
CA LYS A 120 -17.94 11.44 15.28
C LYS A 120 -16.57 11.05 14.73
N GLU A 121 -16.09 9.83 15.03
CA GLU A 121 -14.83 9.31 14.50
C GLU A 121 -14.94 8.74 13.09
N ILE A 122 -16.16 8.50 12.59
CA ILE A 122 -16.38 8.07 11.20
C ILE A 122 -16.38 9.30 10.30
N LEU A 123 -15.46 9.31 9.34
CA LEU A 123 -15.27 10.41 8.42
C LEU A 123 -16.15 10.33 7.18
N GLY A 124 -16.65 9.15 6.82
CA GLY A 124 -17.40 8.96 5.58
C GLY A 124 -17.71 7.51 5.25
N HIS A 125 -18.52 7.36 4.19
CA HIS A 125 -18.81 6.08 3.55
C HIS A 125 -17.86 5.85 2.38
N VAL A 126 -17.58 4.59 2.06
CA VAL A 126 -16.78 4.17 0.90
C VAL A 126 -17.64 3.23 0.08
N MET A 127 -17.82 3.57 -1.19
CA MET A 127 -18.70 2.82 -2.10
C MET A 127 -17.96 2.52 -3.41
N GLY A 128 -18.12 1.29 -3.89
CA GLY A 128 -17.62 0.89 -5.20
C GLY A 128 -18.55 1.31 -6.32
N MET A 129 -18.40 2.53 -6.84
CA MET A 129 -19.23 3.02 -7.94
C MET A 129 -18.41 3.18 -9.23
N SER A 130 -19.05 3.00 -10.38
CA SER A 130 -18.59 3.48 -11.68
C SER A 130 -19.33 4.75 -12.06
N ILE A 131 -18.80 5.52 -13.02
CA ILE A 131 -19.49 6.72 -13.52
C ILE A 131 -20.88 6.41 -14.10
N ALA A 132 -21.08 5.22 -14.67
CA ALA A 132 -22.35 4.80 -15.27
C ALA A 132 -23.41 4.46 -14.21
N GLN A 133 -22.98 4.02 -13.03
CA GLN A 133 -23.83 3.69 -11.88
C GLN A 133 -23.98 4.87 -10.91
N PHE A 134 -23.34 5.99 -11.20
CA PHE A 134 -23.36 7.15 -10.31
C PHE A 134 -24.77 7.71 -10.21
N ASP A 135 -25.30 7.69 -8.99
CA ASP A 135 -26.56 8.30 -8.64
C ASP A 135 -26.32 9.30 -7.52
N ALA A 136 -26.46 10.59 -7.83
CA ALA A 136 -26.32 11.66 -6.83
C ALA A 136 -27.38 11.55 -5.72
N SER A 137 -28.53 10.93 -6.02
CA SER A 137 -29.56 10.66 -5.03
C SER A 137 -29.21 9.50 -4.10
N ALA A 138 -28.20 8.67 -4.41
CA ALA A 138 -27.66 7.66 -3.51
C ALA A 138 -26.65 8.24 -2.49
N LEU A 139 -26.26 9.51 -2.63
CA LEU A 139 -25.39 10.23 -1.69
C LEU A 139 -26.16 10.76 -0.46
N ILE A 140 -27.11 9.97 0.05
CA ILE A 140 -27.95 10.37 1.18
C ILE A 140 -27.19 10.13 2.48
N GLY A 141 -26.75 11.20 3.13
CA GLY A 141 -26.13 11.10 4.44
C GLY A 141 -25.52 12.41 4.93
N ARG A 142 -25.29 12.51 6.25
CA ARG A 142 -24.56 13.64 6.86
C ARG A 142 -23.06 13.56 6.58
N LEU A 143 -22.56 12.37 6.27
CA LEU A 143 -21.15 12.08 6.06
C LEU A 143 -20.83 12.03 4.56
N PRO A 144 -19.63 12.45 4.14
CA PRO A 144 -19.21 12.35 2.75
C PRO A 144 -19.11 10.89 2.28
N THR A 145 -19.36 10.67 0.99
CA THR A 145 -19.15 9.37 0.33
C THR A 145 -17.91 9.45 -0.55
N PHE A 146 -16.98 8.53 -0.34
CA PHE A 146 -15.77 8.36 -1.13
C PHE A 146 -15.99 7.24 -2.16
N THR A 147 -15.72 7.54 -3.43
CA THR A 147 -15.78 6.58 -4.52
C THR A 147 -14.45 6.57 -5.29
N PRO A 148 -13.36 6.03 -4.71
CA PRO A 148 -12.02 6.13 -5.30
C PRO A 148 -11.91 5.51 -6.70
N THR A 149 -12.76 4.52 -6.99
CA THR A 149 -12.77 3.78 -8.26
C THR A 149 -13.71 4.37 -9.32
N ILE A 150 -14.38 5.51 -9.09
CA ILE A 150 -15.45 6.01 -9.98
C ILE A 150 -15.01 6.22 -11.44
N GLY A 151 -13.76 6.62 -11.64
CA GLY A 151 -13.16 6.81 -12.96
C GLY A 151 -12.55 5.55 -13.58
N MET A 152 -12.61 4.40 -12.91
CA MET A 152 -12.04 3.14 -13.39
C MET A 152 -13.09 2.30 -14.11
N THR A 153 -12.69 1.70 -15.22
CA THR A 153 -13.42 0.60 -15.88
C THR A 153 -13.38 -0.66 -15.02
N ASP A 154 -14.28 -1.62 -15.27
CA ASP A 154 -14.28 -2.89 -14.52
C ASP A 154 -13.00 -3.71 -14.76
N ALA A 155 -12.45 -3.68 -15.99
CA ALA A 155 -11.18 -4.33 -16.29
C ALA A 155 -10.01 -3.73 -15.49
N GLU A 156 -9.95 -2.39 -15.35
CA GLU A 156 -8.92 -1.74 -14.52
C GLU A 156 -9.08 -2.07 -13.04
N VAL A 157 -10.32 -2.20 -12.55
CA VAL A 157 -10.61 -2.62 -11.18
C VAL A 157 -10.08 -4.03 -10.95
N ASP A 158 -10.38 -4.97 -11.85
CA ASP A 158 -9.95 -6.36 -11.75
C ASP A 158 -8.42 -6.48 -11.81
N ASP A 159 -7.77 -5.82 -12.77
CA ASP A 159 -6.31 -5.79 -12.90
C ASP A 159 -5.63 -5.23 -11.64
N MET A 160 -6.18 -4.15 -11.09
CA MET A 160 -5.64 -3.54 -9.89
C MET A 160 -5.87 -4.43 -8.67
N LEU A 161 -7.03 -5.06 -8.52
CA LEU A 161 -7.32 -5.98 -7.43
C LEU A 161 -6.42 -7.23 -7.50
N MET A 162 -6.13 -7.75 -8.70
CA MET A 162 -5.14 -8.81 -8.87
C MET A 162 -3.76 -8.39 -8.36
N ARG A 163 -3.31 -7.18 -8.71
CA ARG A 163 -2.04 -6.64 -8.19
C ARG A 163 -2.06 -6.48 -6.68
N VAL A 164 -3.16 -6.03 -6.09
CA VAL A 164 -3.29 -5.92 -4.62
C VAL A 164 -3.12 -7.26 -3.94
N LYS A 165 -3.71 -8.33 -4.51
CA LYS A 165 -3.58 -9.70 -3.99
C LYS A 165 -2.15 -10.22 -4.09
N THR A 166 -1.45 -9.94 -5.19
CA THR A 166 -0.07 -10.43 -5.43
C THR A 166 1.03 -9.52 -4.86
N SER A 167 0.69 -8.31 -4.41
CA SER A 167 1.63 -7.38 -3.75
C SER A 167 1.79 -7.65 -2.25
N THR A 168 1.10 -8.67 -1.73
CA THR A 168 1.30 -9.17 -0.37
C THR A 168 2.31 -10.31 -0.45
N PHE A 169 3.36 -10.22 0.36
CA PHE A 169 4.49 -11.16 0.39
C PHE A 169 4.08 -12.60 0.67
#